data_AF-A0A9E4IWF8-F1
#
_entry.id   AF-A0A9E4IWF8-F1
#
_cell.length_a   1.000
_cell.length_b   1.000
_cell.length_c   1.000
_cell.angle_alpha   90.00
_cell.angle_beta   90.00
_cell.angle_gamma   90.00
#
_symmetry.space_group_name_H-M   'P 1'
#
loop_
_entity.id
_entity.type
_entity.pdbx_description
1 polymer ?
#
loop_
_entity_poly.entity_id
_entity_poly.type
_entity_poly.pdbx_seq_one_letter_code
_entity_poly.pdbx_strand_id
1 'polypeptide(L)'
;LLYNREREYGAAQRVLGDLRRRFPRNRLVWLESASTWLRDERPVQAERAIVEGFARLERDDRVRMQGEEAVWRLKRGAARVAAGRMAEALPDLQSAEAAGAFAWVRGQAQIERGKIADLEGDRRRARAAYDQGRKLCRQAKHRRCAAAAERLKRQGYPLETNARATR
;
A
#
# COMPACT_ATOMS: atom_id res chain seq x y z
N LEU A 1 7.80 0.76 -14.19
CA LEU A 1 7.98 -0.22 -15.27
C LEU A 1 6.89 -0.03 -16.33
N LEU A 2 7.25 -0.09 -17.62
CA LEU A 2 6.34 0.13 -18.77
C LEU A 2 5.08 -0.76 -18.68
N TYR A 3 5.26 -2.05 -18.36
CA TYR A 3 4.19 -3.04 -18.15
C TYR A 3 3.15 -2.65 -17.08
N ASN A 4 3.51 -1.86 -16.07
CA ASN A 4 2.57 -1.38 -15.05
C ASN A 4 1.61 -0.29 -15.61
N ARG A 5 1.96 0.38 -16.72
CA ARG A 5 1.05 1.31 -17.42
C ARG A 5 0.07 0.56 -18.32
N GLU A 6 0.50 -0.56 -18.90
CA GLU A 6 -0.28 -1.38 -19.84
C GLU A 6 -1.16 -2.42 -19.12
N ARG A 7 -1.12 -2.47 -17.78
CA ARG A 7 -1.83 -3.45 -16.94
C ARG A 7 -1.41 -4.90 -17.20
N GLU A 8 -0.23 -5.11 -17.77
CA GLU A 8 0.36 -6.44 -17.95
C GLU A 8 1.05 -6.91 -16.67
N TYR A 9 0.30 -7.01 -15.57
CA TYR A 9 0.86 -7.29 -14.25
C TYR A 9 1.55 -8.65 -14.19
N GLY A 10 1.03 -9.67 -14.89
CA GLY A 10 1.68 -10.98 -15.00
C GLY A 10 3.06 -10.91 -15.66
N ALA A 11 3.22 -10.12 -16.73
CA ALA A 11 4.51 -9.91 -17.38
C ALA A 11 5.47 -9.12 -16.47
N ALA A 12 4.98 -8.06 -15.82
CA ALA A 12 5.74 -7.30 -14.84
C ALA A 12 6.26 -8.19 -13.71
N GLN A 13 5.44 -9.11 -13.20
CA GLN A 13 5.85 -10.05 -12.15
C GLN A 13 6.89 -11.07 -12.60
N ARG A 14 6.85 -11.51 -13.87
CA ARG A 14 7.93 -12.36 -14.43
C ARG A 14 9.27 -11.62 -14.45
N VAL A 15 9.28 -10.37 -14.91
CA VAL A 15 10.48 -9.53 -14.94
C VAL A 15 10.99 -9.26 -13.52
N LEU A 16 10.11 -8.90 -12.59
CA LEU A 16 10.46 -8.68 -11.19
C LEU A 16 10.97 -9.96 -10.52
N GLY A 17 10.42 -11.13 -10.87
CA GLY A 17 10.92 -12.43 -10.44
C GLY A 17 12.35 -12.70 -10.90
N ASP A 18 12.67 -12.38 -12.16
CA ASP A 18 14.03 -12.49 -12.67
C ASP A 18 15.01 -11.54 -11.97
N LEU A 19 14.60 -10.27 -11.81
CA LEU A 19 15.40 -9.28 -11.09
C LEU A 19 15.66 -9.69 -9.63
N ARG A 20 14.69 -10.30 -8.94
CA ARG A 20 14.91 -10.82 -7.58
C ARG A 20 15.94 -11.95 -7.53
N ARG A 21 15.98 -12.82 -8.54
CA ARG A 21 17.01 -13.87 -8.62
C ARG A 21 18.39 -13.30 -8.90
N ARG A 22 18.48 -12.35 -9.83
CA ARG A 22 19.76 -11.73 -10.24
C ARG A 22 20.31 -10.74 -9.21
N PHE A 23 19.43 -10.06 -8.49
CA PHE A 23 19.78 -9.02 -7.52
C PHE A 23 19.07 -9.26 -6.18
N PRO A 24 19.36 -10.38 -5.47
CA PRO A 24 18.60 -10.80 -4.29
C PRO A 24 18.70 -9.82 -3.12
N ARG A 25 19.80 -9.07 -3.04
CA ARG A 25 20.03 -8.01 -2.05
C ARG A 25 19.36 -6.68 -2.43
N ASN A 26 18.79 -6.51 -3.62
CA ASN A 26 18.13 -5.27 -3.98
C ASN A 26 16.72 -5.18 -3.37
N ARG A 27 16.63 -4.55 -2.20
CA ARG A 27 15.37 -4.39 -1.45
C ARG A 27 14.28 -3.66 -2.26
N LEU A 28 14.63 -2.72 -3.14
CA LEU A 28 13.64 -1.97 -3.92
C LEU A 28 12.89 -2.85 -4.93
N VAL A 29 13.52 -3.92 -5.42
CA VAL A 29 12.85 -4.89 -6.31
C VAL A 29 11.73 -5.62 -5.57
N TRP A 30 11.92 -5.92 -4.28
CA TRP A 30 10.90 -6.52 -3.43
C TRP A 30 9.73 -5.56 -3.19
N LEU A 31 10.01 -4.29 -2.92
CA LEU A 31 9.00 -3.25 -2.77
C LEU A 31 8.15 -3.08 -4.04
N GLU A 32 8.77 -3.09 -5.21
CA GLU A 32 8.04 -2.98 -6.48
C GLU A 32 7.27 -4.26 -6.83
N SER A 33 7.76 -5.45 -6.43
CA SER A 33 7.03 -6.72 -6.56
C SER A 33 5.72 -6.69 -5.78
N ALA A 34 5.78 -6.30 -4.50
CA ALA A 34 4.59 -6.12 -3.67
C ALA A 34 3.65 -5.05 -4.22
N SER A 35 4.19 -3.90 -4.62
CA SER A 35 3.41 -2.81 -5.21
C SER A 35 2.72 -3.22 -6.51
N THR A 36 3.33 -4.12 -7.29
CA THR A 36 2.74 -4.67 -8.51
C THR A 36 1.62 -5.65 -8.19
N TRP A 37 1.77 -6.51 -7.18
CA TRP A 37 0.67 -7.39 -6.72
C TRP A 37 -0.53 -6.61 -6.17
N LEU A 38 -0.29 -5.48 -5.48
CA LEU A 38 -1.36 -4.58 -5.04
C LEU A 38 -2.14 -3.98 -6.20
N ARG A 39 -1.46 -3.65 -7.30
CA ARG A 39 -2.11 -3.12 -8.52
C ARG A 39 -2.87 -4.20 -9.30
N ASP A 40 -2.45 -5.46 -9.17
CA ASP A 40 -3.10 -6.65 -9.73
C ASP A 40 -4.24 -7.19 -8.86
N GLU A 41 -4.62 -6.50 -7.79
CA GLU A 41 -5.69 -6.93 -6.86
C GLU A 41 -5.45 -8.33 -6.25
N ARG A 42 -4.17 -8.67 -6.02
CA ARG A 42 -3.73 -9.93 -5.41
C ARG A 42 -3.15 -9.72 -4.01
N PRO A 43 -4.01 -9.49 -2.99
CA PRO A 43 -3.57 -9.04 -1.67
C PRO A 43 -2.71 -10.08 -0.93
N VAL A 44 -3.00 -11.37 -1.05
CA VAL A 44 -2.21 -12.43 -0.40
C VAL A 44 -0.79 -12.49 -0.95
N GLN A 45 -0.63 -12.40 -2.28
CA GLN A 45 0.67 -12.36 -2.94
C GLN A 45 1.43 -11.07 -2.60
N ALA A 46 0.72 -9.93 -2.56
CA ALA A 46 1.28 -8.66 -2.13
C ALA A 46 1.83 -8.73 -0.70
N GLU A 47 1.04 -9.29 0.22
CA GLU A 47 1.43 -9.43 1.62
C GLU A 47 2.66 -10.34 1.76
N ARG A 48 2.66 -11.52 1.13
CA ARG A 48 3.81 -12.42 1.15
C ARG A 48 5.09 -11.72 0.66
N ALA A 49 5.00 -11.05 -0.49
CA ALA A 49 6.14 -10.37 -1.09
C ALA A 49 6.65 -9.19 -0.22
N ILE A 50 5.74 -8.40 0.37
CA ILE A 50 6.15 -7.23 1.18
C ILE A 50 6.69 -7.65 2.53
N VAL A 51 6.13 -8.68 3.19
CA VAL A 51 6.67 -9.21 4.46
C VAL A 51 8.10 -9.73 4.24
N GLU A 52 8.29 -10.50 3.17
CA GLU A 52 9.61 -11.03 2.80
C GLU A 52 10.62 -9.90 2.47
N GLY A 53 10.18 -8.87 1.76
CA GLY A 53 11.01 -7.69 1.45
C GLY A 53 11.31 -6.84 2.69
N PHE A 54 10.36 -6.70 3.61
CA PHE A 54 10.53 -5.93 4.84
C PHE A 54 11.57 -6.56 5.76
N ALA A 55 11.57 -7.89 5.91
CA ALA A 55 12.60 -8.62 6.66
C ALA A 55 14.00 -8.43 6.08
N ARG A 56 14.12 -8.18 4.77
CA ARG A 56 15.39 -7.82 4.13
C ARG A 56 15.78 -6.38 4.43
N LEU A 57 14.83 -5.44 4.36
CA LEU A 57 15.05 -4.03 4.74
C LEU A 57 15.56 -3.91 6.19
N GLU A 58 14.99 -4.67 7.13
CA GLU A 58 15.39 -4.65 8.55
C GLU A 58 16.84 -5.10 8.77
N ARG A 59 17.33 -6.03 7.93
CA ARG A 59 18.70 -6.56 7.99
C ARG A 59 19.68 -5.81 7.09
N ASP A 60 19.21 -4.82 6.34
CA ASP A 60 20.01 -4.07 5.38
C ASP A 60 20.63 -2.84 6.07
N ASP A 61 21.96 -2.83 6.13
CA ASP A 61 22.80 -1.80 6.75
C ASP A 61 23.08 -0.61 5.82
N ARG A 62 22.77 -0.73 4.53
CA ARG A 62 22.98 0.36 3.58
C ARG A 62 22.01 1.50 3.85
N VAL A 63 22.51 2.72 3.68
CA VAL A 63 21.76 3.98 3.84
C VAL A 63 20.39 3.89 3.15
N ARG A 64 19.36 4.29 3.88
CA ARG A 64 17.98 4.36 3.40
C ARG A 64 17.72 5.73 2.79
N MET A 65 16.94 5.76 1.72
CA MET A 65 16.43 7.05 1.23
C MET A 65 15.50 7.65 2.28
N GLN A 66 15.44 8.99 2.33
CA GLN A 66 14.49 9.67 3.20
C GLN A 66 13.07 9.15 2.93
N GLY A 67 12.34 8.80 4.00
CA GLY A 67 10.97 8.30 3.90
C GLY A 67 10.82 6.90 3.30
N GLU A 68 11.92 6.19 2.98
CA GLU A 68 11.87 4.84 2.41
C GLU A 68 11.08 3.89 3.32
N GLU A 69 11.40 3.83 4.62
CA GLU A 69 10.69 2.96 5.55
C GLU A 69 9.19 3.28 5.61
N ALA A 70 8.79 4.55 5.54
CA ALA A 70 7.39 4.94 5.51
C ALA A 70 6.67 4.39 4.27
N VAL A 71 7.35 4.32 3.11
CA VAL A 71 6.81 3.68 1.90
C VAL A 71 6.62 2.18 2.12
N TRP A 72 7.59 1.50 2.73
CA TRP A 72 7.49 0.08 3.06
C TRP A 72 6.33 -0.22 4.00
N ARG A 73 6.20 0.55 5.09
CA ARG A 73 5.10 0.45 6.05
C ARG A 73 3.76 0.68 5.36
N LEU A 74 3.64 1.72 4.53
CA LEU A 74 2.43 1.98 3.75
C LEU A 74 2.06 0.78 2.86
N LYS A 75 3.01 0.20 2.12
CA LYS A 75 2.71 -0.95 1.25
C LYS A 75 2.32 -2.20 2.03
N ARG A 76 2.97 -2.47 3.17
CA ARG A 76 2.61 -3.59 4.04
C ARG A 76 1.24 -3.41 4.67
N GLY A 77 0.96 -2.21 5.19
CA GLY A 77 -0.35 -1.85 5.70
C GLY A 77 -1.45 -1.98 4.65
N ALA A 78 -1.25 -1.44 3.44
CA ALA A 78 -2.21 -1.55 2.34
C ALA A 78 -2.48 -3.00 1.92
N ALA A 79 -1.44 -3.85 1.86
CA ALA A 79 -1.61 -5.28 1.57
C ALA A 79 -2.43 -5.98 2.65
N ARG A 80 -2.17 -5.68 3.93
CA ARG A 80 -2.93 -6.20 5.07
C ARG A 80 -4.39 -5.75 5.08
N VAL A 81 -4.67 -4.47 4.79
CA VAL A 81 -6.06 -4.00 4.63
C VAL A 81 -6.77 -4.78 3.54
N ALA A 82 -6.13 -4.93 2.37
CA ALA A 82 -6.72 -5.65 1.24
C ALA A 82 -6.86 -7.16 1.51
N ALA A 83 -6.06 -7.73 2.41
CA ALA A 83 -6.13 -9.12 2.86
C ALA A 83 -7.05 -9.34 4.08
N GLY A 84 -7.76 -8.31 4.56
CA GLY A 84 -8.66 -8.43 5.71
C GLY A 84 -7.98 -8.41 7.09
N ARG A 85 -6.68 -8.08 7.17
CA ARG A 85 -5.87 -8.09 8.40
C ARG A 85 -5.76 -6.70 9.01
N MET A 86 -6.89 -6.07 9.35
CA MET A 86 -6.92 -4.65 9.75
C MET A 86 -6.11 -4.35 11.02
N ALA A 87 -6.18 -5.24 12.03
CA ALA A 87 -5.46 -5.08 13.30
C ALA A 87 -3.93 -4.96 13.09
N GLU A 88 -3.39 -5.73 12.14
CA GLU A 88 -1.96 -5.70 11.80
C GLU A 88 -1.60 -4.58 10.83
N ALA A 89 -2.56 -4.13 10.01
CA ALA A 89 -2.36 -3.01 9.11
C ALA A 89 -2.22 -1.69 9.87
N LEU A 90 -3.02 -1.48 10.91
CA LEU A 90 -3.10 -0.21 11.63
C LEU A 90 -1.76 0.34 12.13
N PRO A 91 -0.90 -0.42 12.84
CA PRO A 91 0.39 0.11 13.32
C PRO A 91 1.35 0.50 12.18
N ASP A 92 1.30 -0.20 11.05
CA ASP A 92 2.07 0.16 9.86
C ASP A 92 1.58 1.47 9.25
N LEU A 93 0.26 1.64 9.12
CA LEU A 93 -0.32 2.86 8.57
C LEU A 93 -0.08 4.07 9.47
N GLN A 94 -0.14 3.89 10.79
CA GLN A 94 0.22 4.93 11.76
C GLN A 94 1.70 5.32 11.64
N SER A 95 2.59 4.33 11.49
CA SER A 95 4.02 4.58 11.29
C SER A 95 4.31 5.29 9.95
N ALA A 96 3.56 4.98 8.89
CA ALA A 96 3.68 5.64 7.60
C ALA A 96 3.21 7.11 7.61
N GLU A 97 2.47 7.52 8.65
CA GLU A 97 2.03 8.91 8.84
C GLU A 97 3.02 9.79 9.61
N ALA A 98 4.06 9.19 10.19
CA ALA A 98 5.02 9.86 11.05
C ALA A 98 5.73 11.07 10.39
N ALA A 99 6.26 11.96 11.23
CA ALA A 99 7.05 13.10 10.78
C ALA A 99 8.25 12.63 9.93
N GLY A 100 8.49 13.28 8.79
CA GLY A 100 9.53 12.89 7.83
C GLY A 100 9.06 11.99 6.69
N ALA A 101 7.83 11.45 6.73
CA ALA A 101 7.23 10.77 5.58
C ALA A 101 6.78 11.77 4.51
N PHE A 102 6.91 11.38 3.24
CA PHE A 102 6.43 12.19 2.12
C PHE A 102 4.90 12.42 2.24
N ALA A 103 4.43 13.62 1.87
CA ALA A 103 3.01 13.96 1.94
C ALA A 103 2.11 12.97 1.17
N TRP A 104 2.58 12.42 0.04
CA TRP A 104 1.83 11.40 -0.71
C TRP A 104 1.71 10.07 0.05
N VAL A 105 2.73 9.69 0.85
CA VAL A 105 2.71 8.47 1.68
C VAL A 105 1.68 8.65 2.79
N ARG A 106 1.77 9.77 3.52
CA ARG A 106 0.83 10.13 4.59
C ARG A 106 -0.61 10.18 4.08
N GLY A 107 -0.80 10.75 2.89
CA GLY A 107 -2.11 10.81 2.24
C GLY A 107 -2.67 9.44 1.87
N GLN A 108 -1.85 8.54 1.32
CA GLN A 108 -2.26 7.16 1.04
C GLN A 108 -2.54 6.38 2.33
N ALA A 109 -1.73 6.54 3.38
CA ALA A 109 -1.95 5.87 4.66
C ALA A 109 -3.30 6.25 5.29
N GLN A 110 -3.66 7.54 5.24
CA GLN A 110 -4.97 8.03 5.68
C GLN A 110 -6.12 7.42 4.88
N ILE A 111 -5.96 7.24 3.56
CA ILE A 111 -6.97 6.55 2.73
C ILE A 111 -7.13 5.10 3.18
N GLU A 112 -6.03 4.37 3.41
CA GLU A 112 -6.11 2.97 3.87
C GLU A 112 -6.76 2.86 5.26
N ARG A 113 -6.51 3.80 6.17
CA ARG A 113 -7.23 3.88 7.46
C ARG A 113 -8.72 4.18 7.29
N GLY A 114 -9.07 4.99 6.29
CA GLY A 114 -10.46 5.20 5.91
C GLY A 114 -11.15 3.90 5.49
N LYS A 115 -10.45 3.02 4.77
CA LYS A 115 -10.96 1.70 4.41
C LYS A 115 -11.15 0.81 5.63
N ILE A 116 -10.20 0.83 6.57
CA ILE A 116 -10.37 0.12 7.85
C ILE A 116 -11.64 0.61 8.56
N ALA A 117 -11.86 1.92 8.64
CA ALA A 117 -13.05 2.48 9.27
C ALA A 117 -14.35 2.09 8.55
N ASP A 118 -14.37 2.05 7.20
CA ASP A 118 -15.51 1.53 6.46
C ASP A 118 -15.76 0.04 6.77
N LEU A 119 -14.70 -0.78 6.84
CA LEU A 119 -14.77 -2.21 7.18
C LEU A 119 -15.27 -2.46 8.62
N GLU A 120 -15.01 -1.52 9.52
CA GLU A 120 -15.51 -1.53 10.91
C GLU A 120 -16.93 -0.93 11.04
N GLY A 121 -17.55 -0.50 9.92
CA GLY A 121 -18.88 0.11 9.91
C GLY A 121 -18.92 1.58 10.37
N ASP A 122 -17.78 2.19 10.69
CA ASP A 122 -17.69 3.58 11.12
C ASP A 122 -17.53 4.53 9.92
N ARG A 123 -18.65 4.75 9.24
CA ARG A 123 -18.69 5.56 8.02
C ARG A 123 -18.26 7.01 8.25
N ARG A 124 -18.52 7.55 9.44
CA ARG A 124 -18.15 8.93 9.80
C ARG A 124 -16.63 9.06 9.86
N ARG A 125 -15.95 8.16 10.57
CA ARG A 125 -14.48 8.15 10.64
C ARG A 125 -13.85 7.88 9.28
N ALA A 126 -14.44 7.00 8.48
CA ALA A 126 -13.97 6.74 7.12
C ALA A 126 -13.96 8.01 6.26
N ARG A 127 -15.07 8.75 6.23
CA ARG A 127 -15.17 10.01 5.47
C ARG A 127 -14.14 11.05 5.92
N ALA A 128 -13.94 11.21 7.23
CA ALA A 128 -12.94 12.12 7.78
C ALA A 128 -11.51 11.73 7.33
N ALA A 129 -11.18 10.45 7.38
CA ALA A 129 -9.88 9.95 6.93
C ALA A 129 -9.67 10.16 5.42
N TYR A 130 -10.70 9.93 4.59
CA TYR A 130 -10.63 10.20 3.15
C TYR A 130 -10.46 11.69 2.83
N ASP A 131 -11.12 12.59 3.55
CA ASP A 131 -10.93 14.04 3.39
C ASP A 131 -9.50 14.45 3.71
N GLN A 132 -8.95 13.96 4.82
CA GLN A 132 -7.57 14.22 5.19
C GLN A 132 -6.57 13.64 4.18
N GLY A 133 -6.78 12.40 3.74
CA GLY A 133 -5.98 11.76 2.70
C GLY A 133 -6.01 12.53 1.38
N ARG A 134 -7.18 13.02 0.96
CA ARG A 134 -7.35 13.86 -0.23
C ARG A 134 -6.57 15.18 -0.12
N LYS A 135 -6.63 15.85 1.03
CA LYS A 135 -5.88 17.10 1.29
C LYS A 135 -4.37 16.89 1.12
N LEU A 136 -3.82 15.86 1.77
CA LEU A 136 -2.41 15.51 1.69
C LEU A 136 -1.98 15.12 0.26
N CYS A 137 -2.80 14.33 -0.44
CA CYS A 137 -2.50 13.94 -1.82
C CYS A 137 -2.59 15.11 -2.81
N ARG A 138 -3.43 16.12 -2.56
CA ARG A 138 -3.45 17.37 -3.33
C ARG A 138 -2.19 18.20 -3.10
N GLN A 139 -1.77 18.36 -1.84
CA GLN A 139 -0.51 19.05 -1.49
C GLN A 139 0.69 18.39 -2.17
N ALA A 140 0.71 17.06 -2.24
CA ALA A 140 1.74 16.29 -2.93
C ALA A 140 1.59 16.23 -4.47
N LYS A 141 0.64 16.97 -5.06
CA LYS A 141 0.31 16.96 -6.50
C LYS A 141 0.00 15.55 -7.06
N HIS A 142 -0.40 14.60 -6.21
CA HIS A 142 -0.67 13.22 -6.58
C HIS A 142 -2.14 13.02 -7.01
N ARG A 143 -2.49 13.45 -8.23
CA ARG A 143 -3.87 13.48 -8.77
C ARG A 143 -4.64 12.16 -8.60
N ARG A 144 -4.02 11.01 -8.92
CA ARG A 144 -4.67 9.69 -8.80
C ARG A 144 -5.05 9.33 -7.35
N CYS A 145 -4.25 9.74 -6.38
CA CYS A 145 -4.52 9.49 -4.96
C CYS A 145 -5.69 10.35 -4.49
N ALA A 146 -5.68 11.65 -4.83
CA ALA A 146 -6.78 12.55 -4.47
C ALA A 146 -8.12 12.11 -5.09
N ALA A 147 -8.10 11.62 -6.33
CA ALA A 147 -9.29 11.07 -6.99
C ALA A 147 -9.78 9.77 -6.31
N ALA A 148 -8.88 8.87 -5.90
CA ALA A 148 -9.24 7.65 -5.18
C ALA A 148 -9.90 7.96 -3.83
N ALA A 149 -9.35 8.92 -3.08
CA ALA A 149 -9.93 9.38 -1.82
C ALA A 149 -11.35 9.93 -1.99
N GLU A 150 -11.56 10.78 -3.00
CA GLU A 150 -12.88 11.34 -3.31
C GLU A 150 -13.89 10.24 -3.67
N ARG A 151 -13.49 9.27 -4.49
CA ARG A 151 -14.32 8.14 -4.86
C ARG A 151 -14.74 7.32 -3.63
N LEU A 152 -13.80 6.98 -2.75
CA LEU A 152 -14.06 6.22 -1.52
C LEU A 152 -14.89 7.01 -0.51
N LYS A 153 -14.70 8.33 -0.41
CA LYS A 153 -15.58 9.20 0.38
C LYS A 153 -17.03 9.15 -0.08
N ARG A 154 -17.28 8.99 -1.37
CA ARG A 154 -18.64 8.88 -1.92
C ARG A 154 -19.19 7.47 -1.74
N GLN A 155 -18.44 6.45 -2.17
CA GLN A 155 -18.94 5.08 -2.35
C GLN A 155 -18.73 4.19 -1.12
N GLY A 156 -17.76 4.52 -0.27
CA GLY A 156 -17.28 3.61 0.77
C GLY A 156 -16.34 2.56 0.20
N TYR A 157 -15.57 1.93 1.08
CA TYR A 157 -14.85 0.70 0.76
C TYR A 157 -15.77 -0.51 0.98
N PRO A 158 -15.85 -1.45 0.02
CA PRO A 158 -16.82 -2.54 0.10
C PRO A 158 -16.48 -3.52 1.24
N LEU A 159 -17.51 -3.89 2.00
CA LEU A 159 -17.44 -4.87 3.09
C LEU A 159 -17.20 -6.30 2.58
N GLU A 160 -17.53 -6.58 1.31
CA GLU A 160 -17.51 -7.93 0.72
C GLU A 160 -16.11 -8.49 0.45
N THR A 161 -15.06 -7.68 0.61
CA THR A 161 -13.67 -8.11 0.33
C THR A 161 -13.22 -9.27 1.22
N ASN A 162 -13.89 -9.51 2.37
CA ASN A 162 -13.61 -10.63 3.27
C ASN A 162 -14.22 -11.99 2.82
N ALA A 163 -15.18 -12.01 1.88
CA ALA A 163 -15.91 -13.24 1.54
C ALA A 163 -15.24 -14.11 0.45
N ARG A 164 -14.21 -13.58 -0.23
CA ARG A 164 -13.49 -14.31 -1.30
C ARG A 164 -12.16 -14.94 -0.86
N ALA A 165 -11.81 -14.85 0.42
CA ALA A 165 -10.58 -15.45 0.96
C ALA A 165 -10.77 -16.88 1.51
N THR A 166 -11.98 -17.45 1.42
CA THR A 166 -12.35 -18.76 1.98
C THR A 166 -12.97 -19.73 0.97
N ARG A 167 -12.73 -19.54 -0.34
CA ARG A 167 -13.07 -20.54 -1.36
C ARG A 167 -11.88 -20.84 -2.26
#